data_AF-A0A972Y539-F1
#
_entry.id   AF-A0A972Y539-F1
#
_cell.length_a   1.000
_cell.length_b   1.000
_cell.length_c   1.000
_cell.angle_alpha   90.00
_cell.angle_beta   90.00
_cell.angle_gamma   90.00
#
_symmetry.space_group_name_H-M   'P 1'
#
loop_
_entity.id
_entity.type
_entity.pdbx_description
1 polymer ?
#
loop_
_entity_poly.entity_id
_entity_poly.type
_entity_poly.pdbx_seq_one_letter_code
_entity_poly.pdbx_strand_id
1 'polypeptide(L)'
;MIDNIEYNTERKKLIIPEYGRHIHKMIDHALTIESSEERQKVVMSIIDVMGNMNPHLRDVADFQHKLWDQLFIMSEFKLDVASPFSKPSQDFLVATVRKATGRG
;
A
#
# COMPACT_ATOMS: atom_id res chain seq x y z
N MET A 1 38.54 9.15 -14.12
CA MET A 1 37.11 9.51 -14.08
C MET A 1 36.35 8.22 -14.29
N ILE A 2 35.78 7.68 -13.21
CA ILE A 2 34.93 6.49 -13.23
C ILE A 2 33.58 6.97 -12.73
N ASP A 3 32.58 6.82 -13.59
CA ASP A 3 31.17 7.11 -13.35
C ASP A 3 30.68 6.18 -12.22
N ASN A 4 30.73 6.68 -10.98
CA ASN A 4 30.10 6.00 -9.85
C ASN A 4 28.60 6.28 -9.94
N ILE A 5 27.92 5.52 -10.81
CA ILE A 5 26.48 5.29 -10.75
C ILE A 5 26.19 4.84 -9.32
N GLU A 6 25.61 5.73 -8.52
CA GLU A 6 25.16 5.43 -7.18
C GLU A 6 24.12 4.31 -7.26
N TYR A 7 24.57 3.09 -6.99
CA TYR A 7 23.70 1.92 -6.89
C TYR A 7 22.78 2.13 -5.68
N ASN A 8 21.51 2.39 -6.01
CA ASN A 8 20.34 2.47 -5.14
C ASN A 8 20.22 1.28 -4.13
N THR A 9 20.91 1.31 -2.99
CA THR A 9 20.91 0.21 -1.98
C THR A 9 20.15 0.43 -0.68
N GLU A 10 19.21 1.38 -0.62
CA GLU A 10 18.19 1.42 0.45
C GLU A 10 16.78 1.34 -0.14
N ARG A 11 16.50 0.30 -0.93
CA ARG A 11 15.14 0.08 -1.45
C ARG A 11 14.20 -0.19 -0.28
N LYS A 12 13.24 0.73 -0.05
CA LYS A 12 12.19 0.60 0.98
C LYS A 12 11.57 -0.80 0.92
N LYS A 13 11.55 -1.50 2.06
CA LYS A 13 10.94 -2.83 2.17
C LYS A 13 9.48 -2.76 1.74
N LEU A 14 9.05 -3.72 0.92
CA LEU A 14 7.67 -3.81 0.46
C LEU A 14 6.83 -4.46 1.57
N ILE A 15 6.00 -3.64 2.20
CA ILE A 15 4.92 -4.09 3.08
C ILE A 15 3.84 -4.70 2.16
N ILE A 16 3.77 -6.02 2.01
CA ILE A 16 2.92 -6.75 1.02
C ILE A 16 3.56 -6.81 -0.39
N PRO A 17 4.62 -7.63 -0.58
CA PRO A 17 5.30 -7.76 -1.87
C PRO A 17 4.42 -8.29 -3.02
N GLU A 18 3.28 -8.90 -2.71
CA GLU A 18 2.31 -9.47 -3.67
C GLU A 18 1.78 -8.43 -4.67
N TYR A 19 1.67 -7.17 -4.26
CA TYR A 19 1.23 -6.06 -5.12
C TYR A 19 2.35 -5.43 -5.95
N GLY A 20 3.61 -5.79 -5.66
CA GLY A 20 4.79 -5.30 -6.37
C GLY A 20 5.10 -3.81 -6.15
N ARG A 21 6.24 -3.37 -6.69
CA ARG A 21 6.76 -1.99 -6.49
C ARG A 21 5.90 -0.90 -7.09
N HIS A 22 5.09 -1.22 -8.10
CA HIS A 22 4.27 -0.22 -8.78
C HIS A 22 3.18 0.33 -7.84
N ILE A 23 2.47 -0.56 -7.12
CA ILE A 23 1.45 -0.16 -6.15
C ILE A 23 2.06 0.65 -5.00
N HIS A 24 3.20 0.22 -4.49
CA HIS A 24 3.92 0.96 -3.46
C HIS A 24 4.27 2.39 -3.90
N LYS A 25 4.71 2.57 -5.15
CA LYS A 25 4.98 3.91 -5.71
C LYS A 25 3.72 4.76 -5.84
N MET A 26 2.60 4.18 -6.25
CA MET A 26 1.33 4.92 -6.34
C MET A 26 0.84 5.36 -4.95
N ILE A 27 1.00 4.51 -3.94
CA ILE A 27 0.67 4.85 -2.55
C ILE A 27 1.60 5.95 -2.01
N ASP A 28 2.90 5.86 -2.29
CA ASP A 28 3.87 6.88 -1.93
C ASP A 28 3.54 8.22 -2.59
N HIS A 29 3.18 8.19 -3.88
CA HIS A 29 2.71 9.38 -4.59
C HIS A 29 1.44 9.96 -3.94
N ALA A 30 0.47 9.14 -3.56
CA ALA A 30 -0.73 9.61 -2.87
C ALA A 30 -0.43 10.33 -1.55
N LEU A 31 0.65 9.98 -0.86
CA LEU A 31 1.11 10.68 0.36
C LEU A 31 1.70 12.06 0.05
N THR A 32 2.21 12.29 -1.16
CA THR A 32 2.75 13.59 -1.59
C THR A 32 1.68 14.59 -2.02
N ILE A 33 0.43 14.15 -2.18
CA ILE A 33 -0.66 15.01 -2.64
C ILE A 33 -1.22 15.81 -1.47
N GLU A 34 -1.15 17.15 -1.60
CA GLU A 34 -1.65 18.10 -0.60
C GLU A 34 -3.18 18.21 -0.63
N SER A 35 -3.78 18.21 -1.81
CA SER A 35 -5.23 18.32 -1.97
C SER A 35 -5.93 17.02 -1.54
N SER A 36 -6.72 17.09 -0.47
CA SER A 36 -7.47 15.93 0.04
C SER A 36 -8.40 15.32 -1.01
N GLU A 37 -8.99 16.14 -1.89
CA GLU A 37 -9.86 15.65 -2.97
C GLU A 37 -9.09 14.88 -4.03
N GLU A 38 -7.92 15.39 -4.43
CA GLU A 38 -7.06 14.73 -5.41
C GLU A 38 -6.44 13.46 -4.83
N ARG A 39 -5.98 13.52 -3.57
CA ARG A 39 -5.49 12.37 -2.82
C ARG A 39 -6.54 11.27 -2.73
N GLN A 40 -7.80 11.63 -2.45
CA GLN A 40 -8.92 10.70 -2.44
C GLN A 40 -9.11 10.03 -3.81
N LYS A 41 -9.10 10.79 -4.90
CA LYS A 41 -9.26 10.25 -6.27
C LYS A 41 -8.14 9.27 -6.63
N VAL A 42 -6.90 9.61 -6.29
CA VAL A 42 -5.74 8.75 -6.52
C VAL A 42 -5.86 7.46 -5.69
N VAL A 43 -6.22 7.56 -4.41
CA VAL A 43 -6.43 6.38 -3.55
C VAL A 43 -7.54 5.48 -4.08
N MET A 44 -8.67 6.02 -4.53
CA MET A 44 -9.73 5.22 -5.16
C MET A 44 -9.19 4.43 -6.36
N SER A 45 -8.37 5.08 -7.18
CA SER A 45 -7.76 4.46 -8.37
C SER A 45 -6.79 3.33 -7.98
N ILE A 46 -6.00 3.52 -6.91
CA ILE A 46 -5.11 2.48 -6.39
C ILE A 46 -5.91 1.26 -5.93
N ILE A 47 -7.01 1.47 -5.19
CA ILE A 47 -7.89 0.39 -4.72
C ILE A 47 -8.47 -0.40 -5.88
N ASP A 48 -8.92 0.28 -6.93
CA ASP A 48 -9.42 -0.39 -8.14
C ASP A 48 -8.35 -1.30 -8.77
N VAL A 49 -7.13 -0.78 -8.93
CA VAL A 49 -6.00 -1.55 -9.46
C VAL A 49 -5.66 -2.74 -8.55
N MET A 50 -5.62 -2.54 -7.23
CA MET A 50 -5.40 -3.62 -6.24
C MET A 50 -6.49 -4.70 -6.34
N GLY A 51 -7.75 -4.30 -6.58
CA GLY A 51 -8.86 -5.22 -6.76
C GLY A 51 -8.78 -6.03 -8.04
N ASN A 52 -8.34 -5.41 -9.14
CA ASN A 52 -8.09 -6.10 -10.40
C ASN A 52 -6.94 -7.11 -10.32
N MET A 53 -5.93 -6.85 -9.49
CA MET A 53 -4.82 -7.78 -9.26
C MET A 53 -5.17 -8.97 -8.38
N ASN A 54 -6.20 -8.86 -7.53
CA ASN A 54 -6.63 -9.93 -6.63
C ASN A 54 -8.06 -10.42 -6.96
N PRO A 55 -8.28 -11.03 -8.14
CA PRO A 55 -9.61 -11.51 -8.54
C PRO A 55 -10.18 -12.56 -7.57
N HIS A 56 -9.31 -13.31 -6.90
CA HIS A 56 -9.68 -14.31 -5.89
C HIS A 56 -10.30 -13.71 -4.61
N LEU A 57 -10.19 -12.40 -4.39
CA LEU A 57 -10.86 -11.76 -3.25
C LEU A 57 -12.31 -11.39 -3.58
N ARG A 58 -12.75 -11.41 -4.84
CA ARG A 58 -14.09 -10.93 -5.24
C ARG A 58 -15.25 -11.64 -4.55
N ASP A 59 -15.09 -12.91 -4.19
CA ASP A 59 -16.11 -13.70 -3.49
C ASP A 59 -16.12 -13.51 -1.96
N VAL A 60 -15.20 -12.69 -1.43
CA VAL A 60 -15.12 -12.40 0.01
C VAL A 60 -16.04 -11.22 0.33
N ALA A 61 -16.99 -11.42 1.24
CA ALA A 61 -17.96 -10.41 1.66
C ALA A 61 -17.34 -9.07 2.13
N ASP A 62 -16.06 -9.09 2.51
CA ASP A 62 -15.30 -7.94 3.01
C ASP A 62 -14.10 -7.58 2.11
N PHE A 63 -14.13 -7.93 0.84
CA PHE A 63 -12.97 -7.72 -0.04
C PHE A 63 -12.55 -6.26 -0.15
N GLN A 64 -13.51 -5.34 -0.29
CA GLN A 64 -13.22 -3.91 -0.33
C GLN A 64 -12.56 -3.45 0.97
N HIS A 65 -13.07 -3.90 2.12
CA HIS A 65 -12.48 -3.60 3.43
C HIS A 65 -11.03 -4.10 3.52
N LYS A 66 -10.74 -5.32 3.03
CA LYS A 66 -9.36 -5.85 2.97
C LYS A 66 -8.42 -5.00 2.12
N LEU A 67 -8.86 -4.51 0.96
CA LEU A 67 -8.03 -3.63 0.12
C LEU A 67 -7.70 -2.33 0.85
N TRP A 68 -8.70 -1.73 1.51
CA TRP A 68 -8.50 -0.56 2.35
C TRP A 68 -7.49 -0.83 3.47
N ASP A 69 -7.60 -1.97 4.15
CA ASP A 69 -6.66 -2.34 5.20
C ASP A 69 -5.23 -2.44 4.66
N GLN A 70 -5.05 -3.13 3.54
CA GLN A 70 -3.76 -3.31 2.89
C GLN A 70 -3.17 -1.97 2.42
N LEU A 71 -3.99 -1.06 1.91
CA LEU A 71 -3.58 0.29 1.53
C LEU A 71 -3.13 1.13 2.74
N PHE A 72 -3.87 1.10 3.84
CA PHE A 72 -3.46 1.78 5.08
C PHE A 72 -2.17 1.19 5.65
N ILE A 73 -2.02 -0.14 5.64
CA ILE A 73 -0.81 -0.83 6.06
C ILE A 73 0.40 -0.45 5.19
N MET A 74 0.24 -0.44 3.86
CA MET A 74 1.29 -0.06 2.90
C MET A 74 1.71 1.40 3.00
N SER A 75 0.78 2.29 3.36
CA SER A 75 1.06 3.70 3.62
C SER A 75 1.57 3.97 5.04
N GLU A 76 1.79 2.93 5.85
CA GLU A 76 2.18 3.06 7.27
C GLU A 76 1.20 3.94 8.07
N PHE A 77 -0.10 3.89 7.73
CA PHE A 77 -1.17 4.69 8.33
C PHE A 77 -1.00 6.20 8.18
N LYS A 78 -0.14 6.65 7.25
CA LYS A 78 0.10 8.08 6.97
C LYS A 78 -0.92 8.68 6.00
N LEU A 79 -1.70 7.85 5.30
CA LEU A 79 -2.73 8.32 4.38
C LEU A 79 -3.92 8.92 5.14
N ASP A 80 -4.18 10.20 4.89
CA ASP A 80 -5.35 10.92 5.39
C ASP A 80 -6.43 11.00 4.30
N VAL A 81 -7.31 10.00 4.27
CA VAL A 81 -8.37 9.82 3.28
C VAL A 81 -9.66 9.36 3.93
N ALA A 82 -10.79 9.71 3.32
CA ALA A 82 -12.10 9.25 3.76
C ALA A 82 -12.30 7.79 3.33
N SER A 83 -12.25 6.87 4.27
CA SER A 83 -12.61 5.47 4.05
C SER A 83 -14.02 5.21 4.58
N PRO A 84 -14.88 4.47 3.85
CA PRO A 84 -16.17 4.04 4.37
C PRO A 84 -16.04 2.96 5.44
N PHE A 85 -14.85 2.38 5.62
CA PHE A 85 -14.54 1.36 6.61
C PHE A 85 -13.70 1.93 7.76
N SER A 86 -13.73 1.25 8.90
CA SER A 86 -12.88 1.59 10.03
C SER A 86 -11.41 1.36 9.68
N LYS A 87 -10.51 2.27 10.07
CA LYS A 87 -9.07 2.04 9.90
C LYS A 87 -8.68 0.76 10.65
N PRO A 88 -7.83 -0.11 10.07
CA PRO A 88 -7.43 -1.33 10.75
C PRO A 88 -6.68 -0.98 12.04
N SER A 89 -6.79 -1.87 13.04
CA SER A 89 -6.00 -1.73 14.26
C SER A 89 -4.52 -1.93 13.95
N GLN A 90 -3.63 -1.18 14.62
CA GLN A 90 -2.17 -1.29 14.45
C GLN A 90 -1.64 -2.72 14.66
N ASP A 91 -2.39 -3.59 15.35
CA ASP A 91 -2.07 -5.02 15.51
C ASP A 91 -1.96 -5.77 14.16
N PHE A 92 -2.80 -5.43 13.18
CA PHE A 92 -2.74 -6.01 11.83
C PHE A 92 -1.44 -5.66 11.07
N LEU A 93 -0.86 -4.50 11.36
CA LEU A 93 0.43 -4.09 10.79
C LEU A 93 1.54 -5.02 11.25
N VAL A 94 1.58 -5.33 12.55
CA VAL A 94 2.63 -6.17 13.16
C VAL A 94 2.59 -7.58 12.56
N ALA A 95 1.41 -8.15 12.37
CA ALA A 95 1.24 -9.47 11.75
C ALA A 95 1.73 -9.51 10.30
N THR A 96 1.46 -8.45 9.53
CA THR A 96 1.83 -8.36 8.10
C THR A 96 3.33 -8.09 7.92
N VAL A 97 3.91 -7.19 8.72
CA VAL A 97 5.35 -6.86 8.69
C VAL A 97 6.21 -8.04 9.17
N ARG A 98 5.73 -8.81 10.16
CA ARG A 98 6.41 -10.05 10.61
C ARG A 98 6.54 -11.07 9.49
N LYS A 99 5.51 -11.25 8.66
CA LYS A 99 5.57 -12.15 7.48
C LYS A 99 6.59 -11.67 6.44
N ALA A 100 6.68 -10.35 6.21
CA ALA A 100 7.63 -9.78 5.26
C ALA A 100 9.09 -9.81 5.75
N THR A 101 9.33 -9.86 7.06
CA THR A 101 10.69 -9.82 7.66
C THR A 101 11.24 -11.21 8.02
N GLY A 102 10.43 -12.26 7.90
CA GLY A 102 10.73 -13.62 8.39
C GLY A 102 11.19 -14.66 7.35
N ARG A 103 11.85 -14.26 6.26
CA ARG A 103 12.66 -15.20 5.45
C ARG A 103 14.14 -14.92 5.69
N GLY A 104 14.65 -15.51 6.76
CA GLY A 104 16.08 -15.71 7.04
C GLY A 104 16.30 -17.18 7.34
#